data_AF-A0A9Q0QRU0-F1
#
_entry.id   AF-A0A9Q0QRU0-F1
#
_cell.length_a   1.000
_cell.length_b   1.000
_cell.length_c   1.000
_cell.angle_alpha   90.00
_cell.angle_beta   90.00
_cell.angle_gamma   90.00
#
_symmetry.space_group_name_H-M   'P 1'
#
loop_
_entity.id
_entity.type
_entity.pdbx_description
1 polymer ?
#
loop_
_entity_poly.entity_id
_entity_poly.type
_entity_poly.pdbx_seq_one_letter_code
_entity_poly.pdbx_strand_id
1 'polypeptide(L)'
;MVVSISDTHTALMAICSQSHLKAISITPPSPWFLSKPNLSSLALCPHCFRCNNSLLSKHLETEPKLVHRSVKTFTPATIANLDPGFDFLGCAIDGLGDFVSLRVDPDIFPSEISISSVNGIGDSALRFNKDPLLNFAGIGVMSTMKMLGIRSVVLSLSLNKGLPGGSGLGSITASVAATVVAMNEIFGKKLSDLDLVLAGLESAVMVSGYHADNIAPAIMARFVLIFCYEPMDLIRLSFSIDKELFFVIVTLDTTAPY
;
A
#
# COMPACT_ATOMS: atom_id res chain seq x y z
N MET A 1 11.76 8.96 -6.92
CA MET A 1 10.77 9.98 -7.32
C MET A 1 10.24 10.69 -6.09
N VAL A 2 10.15 12.02 -6.08
CA VAL A 2 9.29 12.88 -5.21
C VAL A 2 9.14 14.30 -5.86
N VAL A 3 7.98 14.97 -5.73
CA VAL A 3 7.60 16.38 -6.14
C VAL A 3 7.44 16.59 -7.68
N SER A 4 6.27 16.75 -8.35
CA SER A 4 5.13 17.73 -8.29
C SER A 4 5.47 19.10 -8.97
N ILE A 5 4.59 19.87 -9.67
CA ILE A 5 3.14 20.21 -9.49
C ILE A 5 2.24 20.06 -10.78
N SER A 6 1.73 21.12 -11.43
CA SER A 6 0.62 21.19 -12.45
C SER A 6 1.07 21.81 -13.81
N ASP A 7 0.30 21.95 -14.92
CA ASP A 7 -1.17 22.01 -15.16
C ASP A 7 -1.58 21.62 -16.62
N THR A 8 -2.84 21.18 -16.79
CA THR A 8 -3.67 21.11 -18.04
C THR A 8 -3.29 20.18 -19.22
N HIS A 9 -4.33 19.80 -19.98
CA HIS A 9 -4.39 18.74 -21.01
C HIS A 9 -3.17 18.64 -21.94
N THR A 10 -2.47 17.50 -21.89
CA THR A 10 -1.37 17.15 -22.79
C THR A 10 -1.35 15.63 -22.99
N ALA A 11 -1.02 15.14 -24.19
CA ALA A 11 -0.68 13.73 -24.40
C ALA A 11 0.60 13.41 -23.62
N LEU A 12 0.53 12.54 -22.61
CA LEU A 12 1.63 12.37 -21.66
C LEU A 12 2.65 11.34 -22.17
N MET A 13 3.88 11.81 -22.42
CA MET A 13 5.07 10.96 -22.50
C MET A 13 5.48 10.54 -21.10
N ALA A 14 5.47 9.24 -20.81
CA ALA A 14 5.96 8.68 -19.56
C ALA A 14 7.22 7.85 -19.79
N ILE A 15 8.17 7.89 -18.85
CA ILE A 15 9.42 7.11 -18.88
C ILE A 15 9.28 5.92 -17.93
N CYS A 16 9.99 4.82 -18.18
CA CYS A 16 10.05 3.69 -17.24
C CYS A 16 10.69 4.12 -15.90
N SER A 17 9.95 4.03 -14.79
CA SER A 17 10.40 4.59 -13.51
C SER A 17 11.59 3.83 -12.92
N GLN A 18 12.74 4.51 -12.81
CA GLN A 18 14.02 3.87 -12.46
C GLN A 18 14.39 3.88 -10.97
N SER A 19 13.62 4.55 -10.11
CA SER A 19 14.04 4.88 -8.73
C SER A 19 13.35 4.08 -7.62
N HIS A 20 14.11 3.65 -6.60
CA HIS A 20 13.56 3.03 -5.39
C HIS A 20 12.69 3.99 -4.55
N LEU A 21 11.69 3.40 -3.86
CA LEU A 21 10.75 4.09 -2.98
C LEU A 21 11.43 4.79 -1.78
N LYS A 22 10.99 6.02 -1.52
CA LYS A 22 11.25 6.76 -0.26
C LYS A 22 10.00 7.58 0.10
N ALA A 23 9.62 7.57 1.38
CA ALA A 23 8.57 8.44 1.91
C ALA A 23 8.84 9.93 1.64
N ILE A 24 7.76 10.67 1.35
CA ILE A 24 7.77 12.04 0.82
C ILE A 24 7.89 13.08 1.93
N SER A 25 7.15 12.87 3.00
CA SER A 25 7.20 13.66 4.22
C SER A 25 6.97 12.76 5.43
N ILE A 26 7.69 13.07 6.50
CA ILE A 26 7.80 12.25 7.71
C ILE A 26 7.76 13.19 8.91
N THR A 27 6.94 12.85 9.92
CA THR A 27 7.03 13.49 11.24
C THR A 27 7.41 12.47 12.32
N PRO A 28 8.47 12.70 13.13
CA PRO A 28 8.85 11.79 14.20
C PRO A 28 7.91 11.89 15.41
N PRO A 29 7.79 10.83 16.25
CA PRO A 29 7.05 10.89 17.50
C PRO A 29 7.75 11.77 18.54
N SER A 30 6.99 12.62 19.22
CA SER A 30 7.48 13.41 20.35
C SER A 30 7.71 12.56 21.62
N PRO A 31 8.62 12.94 22.55
CA PRO A 31 9.09 12.05 23.62
C PRO A 31 8.13 11.75 24.79
N TRP A 32 6.85 12.14 24.71
CA TRP A 32 5.92 12.10 25.84
C TRP A 32 4.62 11.36 25.47
N PHE A 33 3.98 10.77 26.49
CA PHE A 33 2.77 9.94 26.48
C PHE A 33 2.93 8.45 26.13
N LEU A 34 3.27 7.67 27.17
CA LEU A 34 2.89 6.25 27.32
C LEU A 34 2.46 5.99 28.77
N SER A 35 1.33 6.56 29.18
CA SER A 35 0.65 6.17 30.43
C SER A 35 -0.14 4.89 30.18
N LYS A 36 0.45 3.73 30.52
CA LYS A 36 -0.28 2.46 30.54
C LYS A 36 -1.45 2.55 31.55
N PRO A 37 -2.67 2.09 31.22
CA PRO A 37 -3.71 1.92 32.22
C PRO A 37 -3.28 0.83 33.22
N ASN A 38 -3.50 1.10 34.50
CA ASN A 38 -3.04 0.25 35.59
C ASN A 38 -4.08 -0.86 35.83
N LEU A 39 -3.80 -2.09 35.40
CA LEU A 39 -4.71 -3.23 35.56
C LEU A 39 -4.43 -3.98 36.87
N SER A 40 -4.99 -3.48 37.98
CA SER A 40 -4.73 -4.01 39.33
C SER A 40 -6.00 -4.30 40.13
N SER A 41 -6.82 -5.26 39.66
CA SER A 41 -7.81 -5.96 40.52
C SER A 41 -8.45 -7.17 39.82
N LEU A 42 -7.76 -8.32 39.83
CA LEU A 42 -8.42 -9.63 39.68
C LEU A 42 -7.94 -10.52 40.82
N ALA A 43 -8.87 -10.83 41.74
CA ALA A 43 -8.61 -11.67 42.89
C ALA A 43 -8.46 -13.13 42.45
N LEU A 44 -7.38 -13.78 42.89
CA LEU A 44 -7.13 -15.20 42.67
C LEU A 44 -8.01 -16.04 43.60
N CYS A 45 -8.92 -16.84 43.04
CA CYS A 45 -9.55 -17.95 43.76
C CYS A 45 -8.54 -19.10 43.89
N PRO A 46 -8.18 -19.55 45.11
CA PRO A 46 -7.17 -20.58 45.29
C PRO A 46 -7.81 -21.97 45.38
N HIS A 47 -8.24 -22.56 44.26
CA HIS A 47 -8.35 -24.02 44.15
C HIS A 47 -8.42 -24.55 42.70
N CYS A 48 -7.74 -25.68 42.51
CA CYS A 48 -7.84 -26.67 41.43
C CYS A 48 -7.04 -26.47 40.12
N PHE A 49 -6.49 -27.62 39.69
CA PHE A 49 -5.82 -27.96 38.42
C PHE A 49 -4.41 -27.43 38.11
N ARG A 50 -3.46 -28.24 38.62
CA ARG A 50 -2.12 -28.50 38.10
C ARG A 50 -2.16 -28.87 36.60
N CYS A 51 -1.80 -27.94 35.72
CA CYS A 51 -1.52 -28.19 34.30
C CYS A 51 -0.02 -28.00 34.00
N ASN A 52 0.53 -28.81 33.09
CA ASN A 52 1.96 -28.80 32.77
C ASN A 52 2.36 -27.54 31.97
N ASN A 53 3.32 -26.78 32.51
CA ASN A 53 3.99 -25.68 31.80
C ASN A 53 5.01 -26.21 30.79
N SER A 54 4.57 -26.85 29.70
CA SER A 54 5.45 -27.30 28.61
C SER A 54 5.06 -26.79 27.21
N LEU A 55 4.02 -25.96 27.09
CA LEU A 55 3.50 -25.47 25.81
C LEU A 55 3.05 -23.99 25.85
N LEU A 56 3.85 -23.08 26.43
CA LEU A 56 3.61 -21.64 26.29
C LEU A 56 4.88 -20.78 26.28
N SER A 57 5.78 -21.06 25.35
CA SER A 57 6.87 -20.14 24.94
C SER A 57 6.86 -19.91 23.43
N LYS A 58 5.68 -19.65 22.86
CA LYS A 58 5.65 -18.85 21.63
C LYS A 58 6.14 -17.47 22.03
N HIS A 59 7.18 -16.97 21.36
CA HIS A 59 7.64 -15.59 21.54
C HIS A 59 6.43 -14.67 21.45
N LEU A 60 6.18 -13.90 22.51
CA LEU A 60 5.40 -12.67 22.42
C LEU A 60 6.28 -11.68 21.66
N GLU A 61 6.26 -11.78 20.34
CA GLU A 61 6.82 -10.75 19.48
C GLU A 61 6.10 -9.45 19.80
N THR A 62 6.84 -8.50 20.35
CA THR A 62 6.32 -7.20 20.74
C THR A 62 6.00 -6.41 19.47
N GLU A 63 4.82 -5.77 19.43
CA GLU A 63 4.41 -4.98 18.27
C GLU A 63 5.51 -4.01 17.82
N PRO A 64 5.68 -3.82 16.51
CA PRO A 64 6.73 -2.95 16.00
C PRO A 64 6.51 -1.52 16.51
N LYS A 65 7.55 -0.94 17.11
CA LYS A 65 7.50 0.45 17.57
C LYS A 65 7.24 1.39 16.39
N LEU A 66 6.20 2.22 16.52
CA LEU A 66 5.91 3.32 15.61
C LEU A 66 7.12 4.26 15.47
N VAL A 67 7.56 4.51 14.25
CA VAL A 67 8.73 5.35 13.94
C VAL A 67 8.30 6.75 13.50
N HIS A 68 7.09 6.89 12.93
CA HIS A 68 6.57 8.15 12.40
C HIS A 68 5.11 8.39 12.83
N ARG A 69 4.69 9.65 13.03
CA ARG A 69 3.29 10.01 13.33
C ARG A 69 2.43 10.18 12.09
N SER A 70 3.05 10.59 10.98
CA SER A 70 2.44 10.55 9.65
C SER A 70 3.49 10.27 8.58
N VAL A 71 3.04 9.64 7.51
CA VAL A 71 3.79 9.34 6.29
C VAL A 71 2.94 9.72 5.09
N LYS A 72 3.55 10.38 4.10
CA LYS A 72 2.97 10.52 2.75
C LYS A 72 3.79 9.72 1.75
N THR A 73 3.12 8.94 0.92
CA THR A 73 3.69 8.15 -0.18
C THR A 73 3.11 8.61 -1.52
N PHE A 74 3.84 8.28 -2.57
CA PHE A 74 3.36 8.29 -3.95
C PHE A 74 3.67 6.92 -4.54
N THR A 75 2.79 6.43 -5.39
CA THR A 75 3.06 5.25 -6.23
C THR A 75 2.67 5.57 -7.67
N PRO A 76 3.56 5.27 -8.65
CA PRO A 76 3.29 5.50 -10.07
C PRO A 76 2.12 4.66 -10.59
N ALA A 77 1.58 5.08 -11.73
CA ALA A 77 0.82 4.19 -12.60
C ALA A 77 1.66 3.01 -13.06
N THR A 78 0.96 1.95 -13.47
CA THR A 78 1.55 0.76 -14.06
C THR A 78 0.87 0.41 -15.37
N ILE A 79 1.66 -0.15 -16.29
CA ILE A 79 1.17 -0.78 -17.51
C ILE A 79 1.50 -2.26 -17.38
N ALA A 80 0.48 -3.11 -17.46
CA ALA A 80 0.61 -4.56 -17.46
C ALA A 80 0.19 -5.14 -18.83
N ASN A 81 0.27 -6.46 -18.98
CA ASN A 81 -0.16 -7.17 -20.20
C ASN A 81 0.54 -6.66 -21.46
N LEU A 82 1.85 -6.45 -21.36
CA LEU A 82 2.70 -5.94 -22.45
C LEU A 82 2.87 -7.00 -23.55
N ASP A 83 1.99 -6.96 -24.54
CA ASP A 83 1.90 -7.85 -25.71
C ASP A 83 1.90 -9.36 -25.34
N PRO A 84 2.97 -10.17 -25.49
CA PRO A 84 2.93 -11.56 -25.05
C PRO A 84 2.91 -11.70 -23.52
N GLY A 85 3.16 -10.62 -22.78
CA GLY A 85 3.33 -10.56 -21.32
C GLY A 85 2.05 -10.64 -20.48
N PHE A 86 0.98 -11.24 -21.00
CA PHE A 86 -0.33 -11.29 -20.33
C PHE A 86 -0.26 -12.03 -18.98
N ASP A 87 -0.73 -11.40 -17.90
CA ASP A 87 -0.69 -11.85 -16.49
C ASP A 87 0.70 -12.03 -15.84
N PHE A 88 1.80 -11.83 -16.57
CA PHE A 88 3.15 -12.05 -16.06
C PHE A 88 4.18 -10.95 -16.31
N LEU A 89 3.86 -9.87 -17.04
CA LEU A 89 4.78 -8.74 -17.22
C LEU A 89 4.07 -7.40 -17.06
N GLY A 90 4.64 -6.54 -16.19
CA GLY A 90 4.23 -5.16 -16.08
C GLY A 90 5.37 -4.21 -15.75
N CYS A 91 5.10 -2.90 -15.89
CA CYS A 91 6.08 -1.84 -15.75
C CYS A 91 5.50 -0.61 -15.04
N ALA A 92 6.26 -0.02 -14.13
CA ALA A 92 5.96 1.29 -13.55
C ALA A 92 6.35 2.42 -14.51
N ILE A 93 5.50 3.44 -14.60
CA ILE A 93 5.68 4.60 -15.47
C ILE A 93 5.76 5.91 -14.67
N ASP A 94 6.66 6.80 -15.07
CA ASP A 94 6.84 8.10 -14.41
C ASP A 94 5.71 9.09 -14.68
N GLY A 95 5.57 10.07 -13.79
CA GLY A 95 4.59 11.17 -13.92
C GLY A 95 3.27 10.88 -13.20
N LEU A 96 2.40 10.07 -13.82
CA LEU A 96 1.08 9.76 -13.27
C LEU A 96 1.16 8.78 -12.10
N GLY A 97 0.27 8.93 -11.12
CA GLY A 97 0.15 8.01 -9.99
C GLY A 97 -0.74 8.57 -8.89
N ASP A 98 -0.84 7.84 -7.78
CA ASP A 98 -1.65 8.23 -6.62
C ASP A 98 -0.77 8.64 -5.44
N PHE A 99 -1.29 9.53 -4.59
CA PHE A 99 -0.72 9.81 -3.28
C PHE A 99 -1.60 9.26 -2.17
N VAL A 100 -0.96 8.67 -1.15
CA VAL A 100 -1.62 8.27 0.10
C VAL A 100 -0.95 8.98 1.25
N SER A 101 -1.76 9.52 2.16
CA SER A 101 -1.29 10.07 3.43
C SER A 101 -1.88 9.26 4.57
N LEU A 102 -1.01 8.73 5.42
CA LEU A 102 -1.33 7.93 6.59
C LEU A 102 -0.93 8.71 7.84
N ARG A 103 -1.79 8.78 8.85
CA ARG A 103 -1.54 9.45 10.12
C ARG A 103 -2.08 8.65 11.30
N VAL A 104 -1.34 8.63 12.41
CA VAL A 104 -1.86 8.16 13.70
C VAL A 104 -2.87 9.17 14.25
N ASP A 105 -4.06 8.69 14.54
CA ASP A 105 -5.22 9.51 14.90
C ASP A 105 -5.98 8.89 16.08
N PRO A 106 -5.66 9.22 17.34
CA PRO A 106 -6.31 8.62 18.50
C PRO A 106 -7.81 8.94 18.61
N ASP A 107 -8.29 9.98 17.94
CA ASP A 107 -9.63 10.56 18.15
C ASP A 107 -10.75 9.76 17.46
N ILE A 108 -10.41 8.79 16.59
CA ILE A 108 -11.38 7.91 15.91
C ILE A 108 -11.67 6.59 16.67
N PHE A 109 -11.04 6.36 17.84
CA PHE A 109 -11.30 5.19 18.67
C PHE A 109 -12.79 5.14 19.07
N PRO A 110 -13.49 3.97 19.02
CA PRO A 110 -12.97 2.61 18.93
C PRO A 110 -12.70 2.06 17.53
N SER A 111 -12.83 2.85 16.46
CA SER A 111 -12.42 2.41 15.12
C SER A 111 -10.90 2.34 15.03
N GLU A 112 -10.35 1.26 14.45
CA GLU A 112 -8.89 1.12 14.24
C GLU A 112 -8.41 1.91 13.02
N ILE A 113 -9.26 2.03 11.99
CA ILE A 113 -8.93 2.65 10.69
C ILE A 113 -10.09 3.58 10.28
N SER A 114 -9.77 4.74 9.70
CA SER A 114 -10.73 5.58 8.98
C SER A 114 -10.17 6.09 7.65
N ILE A 115 -11.04 6.31 6.66
CA ILE A 115 -10.69 7.00 5.41
C ILE A 115 -11.33 8.39 5.43
N SER A 116 -10.58 9.36 5.94
CA SER A 116 -11.02 10.76 6.08
C SER A 116 -11.49 11.35 4.73
N SER A 117 -10.75 11.07 3.67
CA SER A 117 -10.92 11.70 2.36
C SER A 117 -10.43 10.78 1.24
N VAL A 118 -11.19 10.81 0.14
CA VAL A 118 -10.77 10.34 -1.18
C VAL A 118 -11.03 11.51 -2.12
N ASN A 119 -9.97 12.04 -2.71
CA ASN A 119 -9.99 13.14 -3.68
C ASN A 119 -9.38 12.65 -4.99
N GLY A 120 -9.66 13.29 -6.12
CA GLY A 120 -9.10 12.84 -7.39
C GLY A 120 -9.57 13.61 -8.62
N ILE A 121 -9.03 13.23 -9.77
CA ILE A 121 -9.39 13.78 -11.08
C ILE A 121 -10.71 13.14 -11.57
N GLY A 122 -11.72 13.96 -11.87
CA GLY A 122 -13.03 13.50 -12.34
C GLY A 122 -13.71 12.50 -11.39
N ASP A 123 -14.40 11.51 -11.95
CA ASP A 123 -15.11 10.44 -11.22
C ASP A 123 -14.20 9.51 -10.38
N SER A 124 -12.87 9.63 -10.48
CA SER A 124 -11.92 8.69 -9.83
C SER A 124 -12.05 8.63 -8.30
N ALA A 125 -12.58 9.68 -7.67
CA ALA A 125 -12.86 9.69 -6.23
C ALA A 125 -14.29 9.24 -5.86
N LEU A 126 -15.27 9.51 -6.73
CA LEU A 126 -16.70 9.30 -6.45
C LEU A 126 -17.09 7.83 -6.30
N ARG A 127 -16.27 6.91 -6.80
CA ARG A 127 -16.54 5.45 -6.83
C ARG A 127 -15.91 4.66 -5.69
N PHE A 128 -15.16 5.30 -4.79
CA PHE A 128 -14.48 4.62 -3.69
C PHE A 128 -15.24 4.80 -2.38
N ASN A 129 -15.60 3.67 -1.75
CA ASN A 129 -16.21 3.67 -0.42
C ASN A 129 -15.23 4.24 0.62
N LYS A 130 -15.73 4.93 1.66
CA LYS A 130 -14.92 5.38 2.80
C LYS A 130 -14.87 4.37 3.96
N ASP A 131 -15.70 3.34 3.92
CA ASP A 131 -15.57 2.17 4.79
C ASP A 131 -14.25 1.43 4.48
N PRO A 132 -13.31 1.31 5.45
CA PRO A 132 -12.05 0.60 5.25
C PRO A 132 -12.21 -0.87 4.87
N LEU A 133 -13.32 -1.52 5.24
CA LEU A 133 -13.60 -2.92 4.90
C LEU A 133 -14.02 -3.09 3.43
N LEU A 134 -14.50 -2.02 2.80
CA LEU A 134 -15.02 -1.98 1.42
C LEU A 134 -14.14 -1.10 0.50
N ASN A 135 -12.93 -0.74 0.94
CA ASN A 135 -11.97 0.05 0.19
C ASN A 135 -10.62 -0.69 0.12
N PHE A 136 -10.09 -0.87 -1.08
CA PHE A 136 -8.84 -1.60 -1.32
C PHE A 136 -7.64 -1.01 -0.55
N ALA A 137 -7.57 0.30 -0.33
CA ALA A 137 -6.54 0.90 0.52
C ALA A 137 -6.73 0.50 1.99
N GLY A 138 -7.96 0.49 2.50
CA GLY A 138 -8.27 0.04 3.86
C GLY A 138 -7.93 -1.45 4.08
N ILE A 139 -8.19 -2.29 3.08
CA ILE A 139 -7.78 -3.70 3.08
C ILE A 139 -6.26 -3.82 3.05
N GLY A 140 -5.56 -3.00 2.27
CA GLY A 140 -4.10 -2.92 2.27
C GLY A 140 -3.51 -2.55 3.63
N VAL A 141 -4.16 -1.65 4.39
CA VAL A 141 -3.80 -1.36 5.78
C VAL A 141 -3.92 -2.61 6.65
N MET A 142 -5.09 -3.26 6.64
CA MET A 142 -5.35 -4.44 7.47
C MET A 142 -4.40 -5.59 7.15
N SER A 143 -4.13 -5.84 5.87
CA SER A 143 -3.16 -6.85 5.42
C SER A 143 -1.75 -6.55 5.91
N THR A 144 -1.30 -5.29 5.77
CA THR A 144 0.04 -4.88 6.24
C THR A 144 0.15 -4.93 7.77
N MET A 145 -0.91 -4.54 8.50
CA MET A 145 -0.97 -4.66 9.96
C MET A 145 -0.88 -6.12 10.41
N LYS A 146 -1.60 -7.03 9.74
CA LYS A 146 -1.55 -8.48 9.96
C LYS A 146 -0.14 -9.04 9.75
N MET A 147 0.55 -8.67 8.67
CA MET A 147 1.94 -9.10 8.41
C MET A 147 2.94 -8.54 9.44
N LEU A 148 2.73 -7.31 9.90
CA LEU A 148 3.56 -6.65 10.92
C LEU A 148 3.19 -7.03 12.37
N GLY A 149 2.13 -7.82 12.57
CA GLY A 149 1.62 -8.21 13.90
C GLY A 149 0.98 -7.09 14.72
N ILE A 150 0.60 -5.97 14.10
CA ILE A 150 0.10 -4.76 14.78
C ILE A 150 -1.39 -4.88 15.11
N ARG A 151 -1.77 -4.44 16.31
CA ARG A 151 -3.17 -4.39 16.78
C ARG A 151 -3.51 -3.13 17.57
N SER A 152 -2.51 -2.37 18.03
CA SER A 152 -2.74 -1.25 18.95
C SER A 152 -2.76 0.15 18.32
N VAL A 153 -2.54 0.27 17.01
CA VAL A 153 -2.46 1.58 16.33
C VAL A 153 -3.82 1.99 15.76
N VAL A 154 -4.12 3.28 15.86
CA VAL A 154 -5.33 3.88 15.29
C VAL A 154 -4.93 4.84 14.18
N LEU A 155 -5.52 4.69 12.98
CA LEU A 155 -5.01 5.29 11.74
C LEU A 155 -6.09 6.01 10.92
N SER A 156 -5.75 7.21 10.45
CA SER A 156 -6.53 8.01 9.52
C SER A 156 -5.81 8.08 8.17
N LEU A 157 -6.54 7.73 7.10
CA LEU A 157 -6.07 7.71 5.72
C LEU A 157 -6.67 8.85 4.91
N SER A 158 -5.89 9.38 3.98
CA SER A 158 -6.32 10.27 2.92
C SER A 158 -5.75 9.80 1.58
N LEU A 159 -6.63 9.58 0.60
CA LEU A 159 -6.27 9.17 -0.74
C LEU A 159 -6.41 10.37 -1.69
N ASN A 160 -5.41 10.60 -2.54
CA ASN A 160 -5.48 11.55 -3.65
C ASN A 160 -5.14 10.81 -4.95
N LYS A 161 -6.19 10.59 -5.76
CA LYS A 161 -6.20 9.80 -6.98
C LYS A 161 -5.76 10.64 -8.17
N GLY A 162 -4.54 10.43 -8.65
CA GLY A 162 -4.06 11.02 -9.91
C GLY A 162 -4.40 10.17 -11.13
N LEU A 163 -4.93 8.96 -10.94
CA LEU A 163 -5.23 8.00 -12.00
C LEU A 163 -6.74 7.84 -12.26
N PRO A 164 -7.23 8.06 -13.50
CA PRO A 164 -8.62 7.79 -13.85
C PRO A 164 -8.98 6.31 -13.60
N GLY A 165 -10.17 6.06 -13.04
CA GLY A 165 -10.67 4.70 -12.80
C GLY A 165 -10.98 3.98 -14.11
N GLY A 166 -10.70 2.68 -14.20
CA GLY A 166 -10.94 1.88 -15.42
C GLY A 166 -10.00 2.17 -16.60
N SER A 167 -8.96 2.99 -16.42
CA SER A 167 -8.04 3.43 -17.48
C SER A 167 -6.99 2.43 -17.95
N GLY A 168 -6.92 1.23 -17.36
CA GLY A 168 -5.84 0.27 -17.58
C GLY A 168 -4.50 0.63 -16.91
N LEU A 169 -4.37 1.82 -16.31
CA LEU A 169 -3.11 2.33 -15.72
C LEU A 169 -2.86 1.87 -14.26
N GLY A 170 -3.45 0.76 -13.83
CA GLY A 170 -3.32 0.26 -12.45
C GLY A 170 -3.92 1.18 -11.37
N SER A 171 -4.98 1.95 -11.67
CA SER A 171 -5.51 3.00 -10.77
C SER A 171 -5.88 2.52 -9.34
N ILE A 172 -6.49 1.33 -9.18
CA ILE A 172 -6.76 0.76 -7.85
C ILE A 172 -5.43 0.36 -7.18
N THR A 173 -4.59 -0.33 -7.95
CA THR A 173 -3.30 -0.86 -7.53
C THR A 173 -2.34 0.21 -7.02
N ALA A 174 -2.28 1.38 -7.66
CA ALA A 174 -1.43 2.49 -7.23
C ALA A 174 -1.81 2.97 -5.82
N SER A 175 -3.11 3.09 -5.52
CA SER A 175 -3.60 3.44 -4.18
C SER A 175 -3.27 2.37 -3.14
N VAL A 176 -3.40 1.08 -3.50
CA VAL A 176 -3.05 -0.05 -2.62
C VAL A 176 -1.55 -0.08 -2.33
N ALA A 177 -0.71 -0.05 -3.36
CA ALA A 177 0.75 -0.01 -3.24
C ALA A 177 1.22 1.19 -2.41
N ALA A 178 0.70 2.39 -2.67
CA ALA A 178 1.03 3.57 -1.86
C ALA A 178 0.65 3.39 -0.38
N THR A 179 -0.44 2.66 -0.11
CA THR A 179 -0.91 2.39 1.25
C THR A 179 -0.06 1.34 1.99
N VAL A 180 0.25 0.19 1.38
CA VAL A 180 1.09 -0.84 2.01
C VAL A 180 2.51 -0.33 2.24
N VAL A 181 3.03 0.49 1.31
CA VAL A 181 4.32 1.19 1.49
C VAL A 181 4.22 2.19 2.65
N ALA A 182 3.17 3.03 2.74
CA ALA A 182 3.02 3.98 3.86
C ALA A 182 2.93 3.27 5.22
N MET A 183 2.25 2.13 5.27
CA MET A 183 2.17 1.26 6.45
C MET A 183 3.51 0.64 6.82
N ASN A 184 4.33 0.23 5.86
CA ASN A 184 5.66 -0.28 6.16
C ASN A 184 6.60 0.84 6.65
N GLU A 185 6.56 2.00 6.00
CA GLU A 185 7.34 3.19 6.34
C GLU A 185 7.05 3.71 7.76
N ILE A 186 5.77 3.78 8.17
CA ILE A 186 5.39 4.34 9.49
C ILE A 186 5.94 3.49 10.68
N PHE A 187 6.25 2.22 10.42
CA PHE A 187 6.90 1.27 11.35
C PHE A 187 8.38 0.97 11.04
N GLY A 188 9.00 1.74 10.12
CA GLY A 188 10.44 1.72 9.87
C GLY A 188 10.93 0.72 8.81
N LYS A 189 10.13 0.42 7.78
CA LYS A 189 10.47 -0.44 6.63
C LYS A 189 10.90 -1.86 7.04
N LYS A 190 10.03 -2.59 7.73
CA LYS A 190 10.31 -3.96 8.21
C LYS A 190 10.00 -5.07 7.20
N LEU A 191 9.06 -4.84 6.29
CA LEU A 191 8.66 -5.77 5.24
C LEU A 191 9.55 -5.61 3.99
N SER A 192 9.82 -6.71 3.31
CA SER A 192 10.52 -6.74 2.02
C SER A 192 9.63 -6.31 0.84
N ASP A 193 10.22 -6.02 -0.33
CA ASP A 193 9.47 -5.75 -1.57
C ASP A 193 8.41 -6.85 -1.85
N LEU A 194 8.76 -8.13 -1.62
CA LEU A 194 7.85 -9.28 -1.84
C LEU A 194 6.69 -9.30 -0.83
N ASP A 195 6.96 -9.06 0.45
CA ASP A 195 5.93 -9.01 1.49
C ASP A 195 4.90 -7.90 1.20
N LEU A 196 5.38 -6.74 0.72
CA LEU A 196 4.52 -5.63 0.31
C LEU A 196 3.64 -6.00 -0.89
N VAL A 197 4.19 -6.73 -1.86
CA VAL A 197 3.42 -7.25 -3.00
C VAL A 197 2.34 -8.22 -2.53
N LEU A 198 2.68 -9.15 -1.63
CA LEU A 198 1.71 -10.09 -1.05
C LEU A 198 0.62 -9.38 -0.23
N ALA A 199 0.96 -8.32 0.53
CA ALA A 199 -0.02 -7.51 1.26
C ALA A 199 -0.96 -6.73 0.31
N GLY A 200 -0.41 -6.21 -0.79
CA GLY A 200 -1.19 -5.55 -1.83
C GLY A 200 -2.11 -6.52 -2.57
N LEU A 201 -1.65 -7.75 -2.83
CA LEU A 201 -2.43 -8.81 -3.48
C LEU A 201 -3.67 -9.20 -2.67
N GLU A 202 -3.61 -9.30 -1.34
CA GLU A 202 -4.80 -9.55 -0.51
C GLU A 202 -5.93 -8.53 -0.77
N SER A 203 -5.61 -7.31 -1.22
CA SER A 203 -6.59 -6.30 -1.62
C SER A 203 -7.04 -6.41 -3.08
N ALA A 204 -6.12 -6.76 -3.99
CA ALA A 204 -6.36 -6.79 -5.43
C ALA A 204 -7.27 -7.96 -5.90
N VAL A 205 -7.25 -9.08 -5.17
CA VAL A 205 -8.04 -10.29 -5.48
C VAL A 205 -9.52 -10.00 -5.70
N MET A 206 -10.10 -9.07 -4.94
CA MET A 206 -11.52 -8.73 -5.02
C MET A 206 -11.92 -7.98 -6.29
N VAL A 207 -10.97 -7.52 -7.11
CA VAL A 207 -11.23 -6.73 -8.33
C VAL A 207 -11.06 -7.59 -9.58
N SER A 208 -9.88 -8.20 -9.72
CA SER A 208 -9.43 -8.77 -10.99
C SER A 208 -8.85 -10.17 -10.86
N GLY A 209 -8.88 -10.77 -9.66
CA GLY A 209 -8.20 -12.04 -9.37
C GLY A 209 -6.77 -11.85 -8.82
N TYR A 210 -6.03 -12.96 -8.69
CA TYR A 210 -4.71 -12.99 -8.07
C TYR A 210 -3.60 -12.64 -9.09
N HIS A 211 -3.61 -11.43 -9.64
CA HIS A 211 -2.66 -10.97 -10.66
C HIS A 211 -1.65 -9.97 -10.07
N ALA A 212 -0.36 -10.28 -10.18
CA ALA A 212 0.73 -9.48 -9.62
C ALA A 212 1.34 -8.47 -10.61
N ASP A 213 0.96 -8.56 -11.88
CA ASP A 213 1.41 -7.74 -13.02
C ASP A 213 1.35 -6.21 -12.83
N ASN A 214 0.39 -5.71 -12.05
CA ASN A 214 0.29 -4.29 -11.70
C ASN A 214 0.93 -3.99 -10.33
N ILE A 215 0.67 -4.81 -9.30
CA ILE A 215 1.07 -4.49 -7.92
C ILE A 215 2.57 -4.68 -7.69
N ALA A 216 3.19 -5.65 -8.37
CA ALA A 216 4.62 -5.88 -8.31
C ALA A 216 5.43 -4.70 -8.88
N PRO A 217 5.22 -4.20 -10.12
CA PRO A 217 5.94 -3.02 -10.60
C PRO A 217 5.55 -1.75 -9.84
N ALA A 218 4.31 -1.60 -9.35
CA ALA A 218 3.92 -0.45 -8.53
C ALA A 218 4.81 -0.30 -7.27
N ILE A 219 5.19 -1.43 -6.66
CA ILE A 219 6.03 -1.46 -5.45
C ILE A 219 7.53 -1.51 -5.80
N MET A 220 7.93 -2.41 -6.70
CA MET A 220 9.33 -2.70 -6.99
C MET A 220 9.98 -1.70 -7.98
N ALA A 221 9.16 -0.87 -8.63
CA ALA A 221 9.48 -0.02 -9.78
C ALA A 221 10.01 -0.80 -10.99
N ARG A 222 10.32 -0.09 -12.09
CA ARG A 222 10.81 -0.65 -13.36
C ARG A 222 9.84 -1.69 -13.95
N PHE A 223 10.36 -2.57 -14.79
CA PHE A 223 9.68 -3.80 -15.22
C PHE A 223 9.82 -4.90 -14.17
N VAL A 224 8.74 -5.65 -13.95
CA VAL A 224 8.74 -6.87 -13.15
C VAL A 224 8.10 -8.01 -13.95
N LEU A 225 8.84 -9.10 -14.05
CA LEU A 225 8.38 -10.39 -14.56
C LEU A 225 7.90 -11.24 -13.37
N ILE A 226 6.67 -11.74 -13.43
CA ILE A 226 6.13 -12.69 -12.48
C ILE A 226 6.52 -14.07 -13.01
N PHE A 227 7.56 -14.67 -12.44
CA PHE A 227 8.10 -15.93 -12.93
C PHE A 227 7.30 -17.14 -12.43
N CYS A 228 6.78 -17.06 -11.20
CA CYS A 228 5.88 -18.04 -10.63
C CYS A 228 4.95 -17.39 -9.60
N TYR A 229 3.77 -17.96 -9.41
CA TYR A 229 2.82 -17.54 -8.35
C TYR A 229 2.89 -18.44 -7.10
N GLU A 230 3.33 -19.70 -7.24
CA GLU A 230 3.38 -20.67 -6.13
C GLU A 230 4.66 -21.54 -6.20
N PRO A 231 5.74 -21.19 -5.45
CA PRO A 231 5.88 -19.97 -4.65
C PRO A 231 5.96 -18.70 -5.52
N MET A 232 5.56 -17.56 -4.96
CA MET A 232 5.65 -16.26 -5.63
C MET A 232 7.12 -15.91 -5.92
N ASP A 233 7.47 -15.75 -7.19
CA ASP A 233 8.81 -15.37 -7.65
C ASP A 233 8.73 -14.20 -8.63
N LEU A 234 9.44 -13.12 -8.31
CA LEU A 234 9.33 -11.80 -8.93
C LEU A 234 10.70 -11.30 -9.39
N ILE A 235 10.91 -11.26 -10.70
CA ILE A 235 12.17 -10.86 -11.31
C ILE A 235 12.04 -9.40 -11.80
N ARG A 236 12.59 -8.46 -11.02
CA ARG A 236 12.74 -7.06 -11.45
C ARG A 236 13.77 -6.98 -12.57
N LEU A 237 13.32 -6.66 -13.78
CA LEU A 237 14.20 -6.62 -14.95
C LEU A 237 15.08 -5.35 -14.93
N SER A 238 16.37 -5.56 -15.14
CA SER A 238 17.32 -4.50 -15.41
C SER A 238 17.59 -4.43 -16.91
N PHE A 239 17.70 -3.22 -17.42
CA PHE A 239 18.06 -2.92 -18.79
C PHE A 239 19.06 -1.77 -18.76
N SER A 240 19.96 -1.73 -19.74
CA SER A 240 21.05 -0.78 -19.79
C SER A 240 20.55 0.67 -19.86
N ILE A 241 21.20 1.54 -19.09
CA ILE A 241 20.81 2.95 -18.88
C ILE A 241 21.09 3.85 -20.10
N ASP A 242 21.82 3.34 -21.10
CA ASP A 242 22.15 4.00 -22.36
C ASP A 242 20.97 4.08 -23.35
N LYS A 243 19.80 3.52 -23.00
CA LYS A 243 18.59 3.58 -23.83
C LYS A 243 17.41 4.13 -23.05
N GLU A 244 16.84 5.21 -23.56
CA GLU A 244 15.58 5.77 -23.07
C GLU A 244 14.40 4.97 -23.64
N LEU A 245 13.49 4.54 -22.75
CA LEU A 245 12.23 3.90 -23.14
C LEU A 245 11.06 4.83 -22.78
N PHE A 246 10.26 5.15 -23.79
CA PHE A 246 9.10 6.02 -23.69
C PHE A 246 7.80 5.23 -23.87
N PHE A 247 6.82 5.53 -23.03
CA PHE A 247 5.43 5.12 -23.19
C PHE A 247 4.60 6.33 -23.63
N VAL A 248 3.87 6.18 -24.74
CA VAL A 248 2.86 7.15 -25.18
C VAL A 248 1.50 6.61 -24.78
N ILE A 249 0.82 7.29 -23.87
CA ILE A 249 -0.44 6.83 -23.29
C ILE A 249 -1.59 7.60 -23.91
N VAL A 250 -2.54 6.88 -24.51
CA VAL A 250 -3.76 7.44 -25.09
C VAL A 250 -4.93 7.03 -24.21
N THR A 251 -5.39 7.94 -23.36
CA THR A 251 -6.63 7.78 -22.59
C THR A 251 -7.82 8.27 -23.40
N LEU A 252 -8.84 7.43 -23.56
CA LEU A 252 -10.12 7.82 -24.15
C LEU A 252 -11.02 8.43 -23.06
N ASP A 253 -11.62 9.59 -23.34
CA ASP A 253 -12.70 10.19 -22.51
C ASP A 253 -14.04 9.44 -22.70
N THR A 254 -13.99 8.12 -22.52
CA THR A 254 -15.15 7.23 -22.54
C THR A 254 -15.27 6.56 -21.19
N THR A 255 -16.34 6.87 -20.46
CA THR A 255 -16.76 6.01 -19.35
C THR A 255 -17.11 4.64 -19.92
N ALA A 256 -16.27 3.64 -19.68
CA ALA A 256 -16.65 2.26 -19.99
C ALA A 256 -17.98 1.96 -19.29
N PRO A 257 -19.03 1.50 -20.01
CA PRO A 257 -20.24 1.03 -19.37
C PRO A 257 -19.89 -0.22 -18.56
N TYR A 258 -20.32 -0.22 -17.29
CA TYR A 258 -20.30 -1.38 -16.40
C TYR A 258 -21.69 -2.01 -16.40
#